data_AF-A0A2W5KR87-F1
#
_entry.id   AF-A0A2W5KR87-F1
#
_cell.length_a   1.000
_cell.length_b   1.000
_cell.length_c   1.000
_cell.angle_alpha   90.00
_cell.angle_beta   90.00
_cell.angle_gamma   90.00
#
_symmetry.space_group_name_H-M   'P 1'
#
loop_
_entity.id
_entity.type
_entity.pdbx_description
1 polymer ?
#
loop_
_entity_poly.entity_id
_entity_poly.type
_entity_poly.pdbx_seq_one_letter_code
_entity_poly.pdbx_strand_id
1 'polypeptide(L)'
;MARFAFTVEFDGRPFMGWQRQAHGPSVQQAIEDAINAVTGERAILHAAGRTDAGVHGLAMRAHADVEKPLTPFRLMEAINAKLRPHPVAILACEEVAPDWHARFSCTGRAYIYRIANRRAPLTLESGLAWRVIQPLDADAMHDAAQILVGHHDFTTFRSIHCQAASPLKSLAMLDVERQGDRIAIRAEARSF
;
A
#
# COMPACT_ATOMS: atom_id res chain seq x y z
N MET A 1 5.46 27.29 -0.04
CA MET A 1 5.62 25.84 -0.21
C MET A 1 4.23 25.24 -0.43
N ALA A 2 4.00 24.59 -1.58
CA ALA A 2 2.73 23.93 -1.89
C ALA A 2 2.78 22.47 -1.43
N ARG A 3 1.64 21.94 -0.98
CA ARG A 3 1.53 20.53 -0.60
C ARG A 3 0.93 19.73 -1.74
N PHE A 4 1.65 18.72 -2.19
CA PHE A 4 1.17 17.83 -3.25
C PHE A 4 0.85 16.45 -2.68
N ALA A 5 -0.35 15.96 -2.99
CA ALA A 5 -0.73 14.61 -2.69
C ALA A 5 -0.60 13.72 -3.93
N PHE A 6 -0.04 12.53 -3.72
CA PHE A 6 0.28 11.55 -4.75
C PHE A 6 -0.57 10.29 -4.55
N THR A 7 -1.02 9.71 -5.65
CA THR A 7 -1.52 8.33 -5.70
C THR A 7 -0.43 7.45 -6.33
N VAL A 8 0.05 6.46 -5.58
CA VAL A 8 1.25 5.68 -5.93
C VAL A 8 0.90 4.22 -6.17
N GLU A 9 1.29 3.70 -7.32
CA GLU A 9 1.35 2.27 -7.63
C GLU A 9 2.79 1.78 -7.50
N PHE A 10 3.00 0.58 -6.96
CA PHE A 10 4.33 -0.03 -6.91
C PHE A 10 4.30 -1.54 -6.78
N ASP A 11 5.32 -2.17 -7.36
CA ASP A 11 5.69 -3.55 -7.05
C ASP A 11 6.67 -3.56 -5.87
N GLY A 12 6.27 -4.18 -4.76
CA GLY A 12 7.06 -4.23 -3.54
C GLY A 12 8.25 -5.19 -3.56
N ARG A 13 8.35 -6.11 -4.53
CA ARG A 13 9.35 -7.18 -4.54
C ARG A 13 10.81 -6.73 -4.39
N PRO A 14 11.29 -5.66 -5.05
CA PRO A 14 12.68 -5.23 -4.89
C PRO A 14 12.90 -4.38 -3.63
N PHE A 15 11.88 -4.12 -2.81
CA PHE A 15 11.93 -3.20 -1.69
C PHE A 15 11.81 -3.89 -0.34
N MET A 16 12.53 -3.37 0.66
CA MET A 16 12.39 -3.74 2.07
C MET A 16 11.23 -3.00 2.75
N GLY A 17 10.14 -2.82 2.00
CA GLY A 17 8.91 -2.16 2.42
C GLY A 17 8.80 -0.71 1.94
N TRP A 18 7.74 -0.05 2.41
CA TRP A 18 7.47 1.35 2.06
C TRP A 18 8.47 2.31 2.70
N GLN A 19 8.63 2.20 4.03
CA GLN A 19 9.30 3.20 4.84
C GLN A 19 10.82 3.17 4.59
N ARG A 20 11.42 4.35 4.45
CA ARG A 20 12.88 4.50 4.42
C ARG A 20 13.51 3.95 5.69
N GLN A 21 14.53 3.11 5.52
CA GLN A 21 15.34 2.54 6.60
C GLN A 21 16.83 2.79 6.33
N ALA A 22 17.69 2.55 7.32
CA ALA A 22 19.14 2.69 7.17
C ALA A 22 19.74 1.61 6.24
N HIS A 23 19.02 0.52 6.01
CA HIS A 23 19.50 -0.62 5.24
C HIS A 23 18.49 -0.97 4.15
N GLY A 24 18.97 -1.01 2.90
CA GLY A 24 18.23 -1.49 1.75
C GLY A 24 17.28 -0.49 1.08
N PRO A 25 16.74 -0.86 -0.10
CA PRO A 25 15.86 -0.02 -0.89
C PRO A 25 14.45 0.07 -0.28
N SER A 26 13.80 1.23 -0.42
CA SER A 26 12.40 1.44 -0.02
C SER A 26 11.67 2.29 -1.06
N VAL A 27 10.34 2.16 -1.11
CA VAL A 27 9.50 2.95 -2.02
C VAL A 27 9.56 4.44 -1.69
N GLN A 28 9.53 4.77 -0.39
CA GLN A 28 9.65 6.14 0.08
C GLN A 28 10.95 6.79 -0.41
N GLN A 29 12.10 6.11 -0.24
CA GLN A 29 13.39 6.62 -0.69
C GLN A 29 13.41 6.89 -2.19
N ALA A 30 12.91 5.96 -3.00
CA ALA A 30 12.90 6.11 -4.46
C ALA A 30 12.11 7.36 -4.90
N ILE A 31 10.98 7.64 -4.25
CA ILE A 31 10.16 8.82 -4.54
C ILE A 31 10.83 10.10 -4.02
N GLU A 32 11.40 10.10 -2.82
CA GLU A 32 12.13 11.25 -2.27
C GLU A 32 13.33 11.63 -3.15
N ASP A 33 14.10 10.65 -3.64
CA ASP A 33 15.21 10.87 -4.57
C ASP A 33 14.74 11.40 -5.93
N ALA A 34 13.61 10.89 -6.43
CA ALA A 34 12.99 11.39 -7.65
C ALA A 34 12.52 12.84 -7.51
N ILE A 35 11.90 13.21 -6.38
CA ILE A 35 11.53 14.60 -6.08
C ILE A 35 12.79 15.46 -6.05
N ASN A 36 13.83 15.04 -5.32
CA ASN A 36 15.09 15.78 -5.24
C ASN A 36 15.73 16.00 -6.61
N ALA A 37 15.73 14.99 -7.48
CA ALA A 37 16.27 15.10 -8.83
C ALA A 37 15.49 16.05 -9.76
N VAL A 38 14.21 16.32 -9.46
CA VAL A 38 13.33 17.22 -10.23
C VAL A 38 13.36 18.65 -9.68
N THR A 39 13.34 18.79 -8.36
CA THR A 39 13.16 20.07 -7.69
C THR A 39 14.46 20.66 -7.14
N GLY A 40 15.44 19.81 -6.81
CA GLY A 40 16.63 20.16 -6.03
C GLY A 40 16.39 20.13 -4.52
N GLU A 41 15.16 19.85 -4.08
CA GLU A 41 14.72 19.95 -2.68
C GLU A 41 14.75 18.59 -2.00
N ARG A 42 15.06 18.54 -0.70
CA ARG A 42 14.95 17.31 0.10
C ARG A 42 13.59 17.27 0.78
N ALA A 43 12.57 16.90 0.02
CA ALA A 43 11.22 16.77 0.53
C ALA A 43 11.05 15.46 1.32
N ILE A 44 10.34 15.52 2.45
CA ILE A 44 9.98 14.33 3.24
C ILE A 44 8.65 13.82 2.74
N LEU A 45 8.58 12.53 2.38
CA LEU A 45 7.35 11.90 1.92
C LEU A 45 6.60 11.24 3.07
N HIS A 46 5.33 11.59 3.24
CA HIS A 46 4.44 11.04 4.26
C HIS A 46 3.31 10.23 3.61
N ALA A 47 3.18 8.95 3.98
CA ALA A 47 2.18 8.05 3.39
C ALA A 47 0.97 7.78 4.29
N ALA A 48 -0.12 7.32 3.68
CA ALA A 48 -1.34 6.92 4.35
C ALA A 48 -1.16 5.64 5.17
N GLY A 49 -0.22 4.78 4.81
CA GLY A 49 0.10 3.56 5.54
C GLY A 49 1.55 3.15 5.33
N ARG A 50 1.96 2.09 6.01
CA ARG A 50 3.23 1.40 5.77
C ARG A 50 2.92 0.03 5.18
N THR A 51 3.81 -0.47 4.35
CA THR A 51 3.77 -1.84 3.86
C THR A 51 5.09 -2.52 4.20
N ASP A 52 5.01 -3.81 4.53
CA ASP A 52 6.17 -4.64 4.80
C ASP A 52 6.92 -5.00 3.51
N ALA A 53 8.10 -5.58 3.66
CA ALA A 53 8.92 -6.01 2.53
C ALA A 53 8.15 -6.94 1.57
N GLY A 54 8.28 -6.69 0.27
CA GLY A 54 7.61 -7.46 -0.77
C GLY A 54 6.13 -7.14 -1.01
N VAL A 55 5.46 -6.38 -0.13
CA VAL A 55 4.04 -6.02 -0.30
C VAL A 55 3.89 -4.93 -1.35
N HIS A 56 2.96 -5.10 -2.29
CA HIS A 56 2.67 -4.15 -3.38
C HIS A 56 1.68 -3.05 -2.96
N GLY A 57 1.54 -2.02 -3.78
CA GLY A 57 0.50 -1.00 -3.63
C GLY A 57 -0.15 -0.67 -4.97
N LEU A 58 -1.48 -0.62 -5.01
CA LEU A 58 -2.25 -0.22 -6.21
C LEU A 58 -2.51 1.29 -6.25
N ALA A 59 -2.68 1.92 -5.08
CA ALA A 59 -3.06 3.32 -4.96
C ALA A 59 -2.69 3.88 -3.58
N MET A 60 -1.46 3.66 -3.12
CA MET A 60 -0.99 4.23 -1.86
C MET A 60 -1.01 5.75 -1.92
N ARG A 61 -1.71 6.38 -0.98
CA ARG A 61 -1.74 7.84 -0.87
C ARG A 61 -0.53 8.34 -0.11
N ALA A 62 0.12 9.37 -0.62
CA ALA A 62 1.24 10.05 0.04
C ALA A 62 1.17 11.56 -0.19
N HIS A 63 1.94 12.35 0.56
CA HIS A 63 2.22 13.74 0.22
C HIS A 63 3.64 14.13 0.54
N ALA A 64 4.09 15.17 -0.15
CA ALA A 64 5.28 15.93 0.17
C ALA A 64 5.02 17.42 -0.10
N ASP A 65 5.79 18.26 0.56
CA ASP A 65 5.76 19.69 0.34
C ASP A 65 6.89 20.09 -0.61
N VAL A 66 6.59 20.94 -1.60
CA VAL A 66 7.52 21.38 -2.65
C VAL A 66 7.40 22.90 -2.84
N GLU A 67 8.52 23.60 -2.88
CA GLU A 67 8.57 25.05 -3.09
C GLU A 67 8.58 25.44 -4.57
N LYS A 68 9.24 24.64 -5.41
CA LYS A 68 9.35 24.93 -6.84
C LYS A 68 7.95 25.06 -7.47
N PRO A 69 7.68 26.14 -8.24
CA PRO A 69 6.36 26.42 -8.80
C PRO A 69 6.06 25.52 -10.00
N LEU A 70 5.74 24.26 -9.71
CA LEU A 70 5.34 23.26 -10.70
C LEU A 70 3.83 22.99 -10.57
N THR A 71 3.16 22.90 -11.72
CA THR A 71 1.81 22.34 -11.77
C THR A 71 1.83 20.87 -11.34
N PRO A 72 0.77 20.34 -10.71
CA PRO A 72 0.69 18.93 -10.31
C PRO A 72 1.04 17.95 -11.44
N PHE A 73 0.52 18.19 -12.66
CA PHE A 73 0.81 17.35 -13.83
C PHE A 73 2.31 17.31 -14.19
N ARG A 74 2.97 18.47 -14.28
CA ARG A 74 4.40 18.55 -14.57
C ARG A 74 5.25 17.91 -13.48
N LEU A 75 4.87 18.05 -12.21
CA LEU A 75 5.57 17.42 -11.10
C LEU A 75 5.46 15.89 -11.21
N MET A 76 4.26 15.37 -11.43
CA MET A 76 4.00 13.94 -11.63
C MET A 76 4.83 13.35 -12.76
N GLU A 77 4.77 13.95 -13.95
CA GLU A 77 5.50 13.46 -15.14
C GLU A 77 7.01 13.48 -14.91
N ALA A 78 7.53 14.53 -14.28
CA ALA A 78 8.96 14.65 -13.98
C ALA A 78 9.41 13.60 -12.95
N ILE A 79 8.62 13.35 -11.90
CA ILE A 79 8.89 12.29 -10.92
C ILE A 79 8.86 10.92 -11.59
N ASN A 80 7.82 10.62 -12.39
CA ASN A 80 7.72 9.36 -13.13
C ASN A 80 8.90 9.14 -14.09
N ALA A 81 9.39 10.20 -14.75
CA ALA A 81 10.58 10.12 -15.58
C ALA A 81 11.83 9.69 -14.80
N LYS A 82 11.96 10.11 -13.53
CA LYS A 82 13.06 9.71 -12.65
C LYS A 82 12.86 8.34 -11.99
N LEU A 83 11.61 7.90 -11.83
CA LEU A 83 11.28 6.60 -11.23
C LEU A 83 11.44 5.41 -12.18
N ARG A 84 11.62 5.60 -13.50
CA ARG A 84 11.73 4.50 -14.49
C ARG A 84 12.65 3.32 -14.11
N PRO A 85 13.78 3.49 -13.40
CA PRO A 85 14.60 2.37 -12.95
C PRO A 85 13.94 1.47 -11.88
N HIS A 86 12.87 1.95 -11.26
CA HIS A 86 12.15 1.31 -10.16
C HIS A 86 10.71 0.96 -10.60
N PRO A 87 10.12 -0.12 -10.08
CA PRO A 87 8.74 -0.45 -10.39
C PRO A 87 7.78 0.35 -9.48
N VAL A 88 7.83 1.68 -9.61
CA VAL A 88 7.03 2.66 -8.86
C VAL A 88 6.49 3.69 -9.86
N ALA A 89 5.21 4.00 -9.77
CA ALA A 89 4.56 5.00 -10.61
C ALA A 89 3.66 5.92 -9.77
N ILE A 90 3.71 7.21 -10.06
CA ILE A 90 2.76 8.20 -9.59
C ILE A 90 1.60 8.23 -10.60
N LEU A 91 0.44 7.73 -10.19
CA LEU A 91 -0.78 7.65 -11.02
C LEU A 91 -1.52 8.99 -11.07
N ALA A 92 -1.45 9.76 -9.99
CA ALA A 92 -2.10 11.06 -9.88
C ALA A 92 -1.31 11.97 -8.93
N CYS A 93 -1.36 13.27 -9.20
CA CYS A 93 -0.81 14.32 -8.36
C CYS A 93 -1.80 15.49 -8.30
N GLU A 94 -2.04 16.01 -7.11
CA GLU A 94 -2.93 17.15 -6.88
C GLU A 94 -2.36 18.06 -5.80
N GLU A 95 -2.57 19.37 -5.93
CA GLU A 95 -2.29 20.31 -4.84
C GLU A 95 -3.42 20.20 -3.81
N VAL A 96 -3.07 20.09 -2.54
CA VAL A 96 -4.02 19.94 -1.43
C VAL A 96 -3.84 21.04 -0.39
N ALA A 97 -4.81 21.16 0.51
CA ALA A 97 -4.73 22.12 1.60
C ALA A 97 -3.46 21.90 2.47
N PRO A 98 -2.85 22.96 3.02
CA PRO A 98 -1.62 22.85 3.81
C PRO A 98 -1.74 21.97 5.07
N ASP A 99 -2.96 21.76 5.57
CA ASP A 99 -3.28 20.94 6.74
C ASP A 99 -3.66 19.49 6.38
N TRP A 100 -3.82 19.17 5.08
CA TRP A 100 -4.09 17.81 4.65
C TRP A 100 -2.88 16.91 4.90
N HIS A 101 -3.08 15.75 5.52
CA HIS A 101 -1.99 14.82 5.81
C HIS A 101 -2.40 13.38 5.45
N ALA A 102 -1.67 12.76 4.51
CA ALA A 102 -2.01 11.43 3.96
C ALA A 102 -2.40 10.38 5.01
N ARG A 103 -1.71 10.33 6.15
CA ARG A 103 -2.03 9.41 7.25
C ARG A 103 -3.27 9.78 8.07
N PHE A 104 -3.43 11.06 8.40
CA PHE A 104 -4.38 11.53 9.41
C PHE A 104 -5.71 11.95 8.80
N SER A 105 -5.69 12.42 7.55
CA SER A 105 -6.87 12.68 6.74
C SER A 105 -7.45 11.39 6.11
N CYS A 106 -6.73 10.27 6.18
CA CYS A 106 -7.18 8.98 5.66
C CYS A 106 -8.29 8.39 6.55
N THR A 107 -9.45 8.13 5.93
CA THR A 107 -10.65 7.57 6.58
C THR A 107 -10.68 6.05 6.58
N GLY A 108 -9.93 5.40 5.69
CA GLY A 108 -9.87 3.94 5.58
C GLY A 108 -8.74 3.47 4.67
N ARG A 109 -8.36 2.21 4.86
CA ARG A 109 -7.43 1.48 4.01
C ARG A 109 -8.11 0.21 3.53
N ALA A 110 -7.82 -0.18 2.30
CA ALA A 110 -8.31 -1.40 1.67
C ALA A 110 -7.11 -2.27 1.26
N TYR A 111 -7.22 -3.57 1.51
CA TYR A 111 -6.25 -4.56 1.08
C TYR A 111 -6.93 -5.66 0.28
N ILE A 112 -6.22 -6.19 -0.70
CA ILE A 112 -6.59 -7.42 -1.38
C ILE A 112 -5.44 -8.41 -1.27
N TYR A 113 -5.75 -9.60 -0.74
CA TYR A 113 -4.86 -10.74 -0.75
C TYR A 113 -5.30 -11.71 -1.85
N ARG A 114 -4.39 -12.07 -2.75
CA ARG A 114 -4.69 -12.91 -3.91
C ARG A 114 -4.12 -14.31 -3.73
N ILE A 115 -4.97 -15.32 -3.84
CA ILE A 115 -4.60 -16.73 -3.77
C ILE A 115 -4.90 -17.39 -5.12
N ALA A 116 -3.92 -18.14 -5.62
CA ALA A 116 -4.11 -19.09 -6.70
C ALA A 116 -4.21 -20.50 -6.11
N ASN A 117 -5.43 -21.02 -6.00
CA ASN A 117 -5.71 -22.30 -5.40
C ASN A 117 -5.65 -23.43 -6.43
N ARG A 118 -4.42 -23.84 -6.79
CA ARG A 118 -4.15 -24.84 -7.82
C ARG A 118 -2.82 -25.56 -7.62
N ARG A 119 -2.69 -26.74 -8.25
CA ARG A 119 -1.44 -27.53 -8.20
C ARG A 119 -0.33 -26.95 -9.08
N ALA A 120 -0.64 -26.48 -10.28
CA ALA A 120 0.37 -25.96 -11.21
C ALA A 120 1.05 -24.68 -10.69
N PRO A 121 2.35 -24.49 -10.91
CA PRO A 121 3.07 -23.28 -10.49
C PRO A 121 2.50 -21.99 -11.13
N LEU A 122 2.80 -20.85 -10.51
CA LEU A 122 2.57 -19.54 -11.12
C LEU A 122 3.83 -19.13 -11.87
N THR A 123 3.68 -18.82 -13.16
CA THR A 123 4.78 -18.29 -13.99
C THR A 123 4.61 -16.78 -14.18
N LEU A 124 3.46 -16.35 -14.69
CA LEU A 124 3.16 -14.92 -14.92
C LEU A 124 2.89 -14.16 -13.61
N GLU A 125 2.11 -14.74 -12.71
CA GLU A 125 1.73 -14.13 -11.42
C GLU A 125 2.74 -14.47 -10.29
N SER A 126 3.95 -14.92 -10.64
CA SER A 126 4.96 -15.28 -9.64
C SER A 126 5.32 -14.08 -8.78
N GLY A 127 5.08 -14.20 -7.46
CA GLY A 127 5.25 -13.11 -6.51
C GLY A 127 4.16 -12.04 -6.54
N LEU A 128 3.06 -12.26 -7.27
CA LEU A 128 1.86 -11.40 -7.31
C LEU A 128 0.62 -12.06 -6.69
N ALA A 129 0.65 -13.39 -6.53
CA ALA A 129 -0.37 -14.16 -5.83
C ALA A 129 0.27 -15.32 -5.05
N TRP A 130 -0.37 -15.72 -3.95
CA TRP A 130 0.05 -16.87 -3.16
C TRP A 130 -0.52 -18.16 -3.75
N ARG A 131 0.35 -19.07 -4.18
CA ARG A 131 -0.08 -20.39 -4.64
C ARG A 131 -0.35 -21.31 -3.44
N VAL A 132 -1.58 -21.81 -3.35
CA VAL A 132 -1.99 -22.83 -2.37
C VAL A 132 -2.44 -24.09 -3.09
N ILE A 133 -1.80 -25.23 -2.76
CA ILE A 133 -2.02 -26.50 -3.46
C ILE A 133 -3.24 -27.23 -2.89
N GLN A 134 -3.44 -27.14 -1.57
CA GLN A 134 -4.53 -27.76 -0.84
C GLN A 134 -5.85 -27.12 -1.25
N PRO A 135 -6.91 -27.89 -1.55
CA PRO A 135 -8.23 -27.34 -1.80
C PRO A 135 -8.66 -26.46 -0.61
N LEU A 136 -9.12 -25.24 -0.92
CA LEU A 136 -9.67 -24.32 0.06
C LEU A 136 -11.19 -24.23 -0.11
N ASP A 137 -11.92 -24.25 1.00
CA ASP A 137 -13.35 -23.95 0.99
C ASP A 137 -13.52 -22.44 1.16
N ALA A 138 -13.82 -21.75 0.07
CA ALA A 138 -13.91 -20.28 0.07
C ALA A 138 -15.17 -19.79 0.81
N ASP A 139 -16.25 -20.57 0.79
CA ASP A 139 -17.50 -20.21 1.46
C ASP A 139 -17.31 -20.37 2.98
N ALA A 140 -16.70 -21.46 3.43
CA ALA A 140 -16.34 -21.62 4.84
C ALA A 140 -15.34 -20.56 5.32
N MET A 141 -14.37 -20.17 4.49
CA MET A 141 -13.48 -19.04 4.78
C MET A 141 -14.24 -17.72 4.91
N HIS A 142 -15.22 -17.47 4.04
CA HIS A 142 -16.05 -16.27 4.08
C HIS A 142 -16.92 -16.23 5.34
N ASP A 143 -17.59 -17.32 5.67
CA ASP A 143 -18.42 -17.45 6.87
C ASP A 143 -17.60 -17.18 8.14
N ALA A 144 -16.39 -17.75 8.23
CA ALA A 144 -15.48 -17.50 9.33
C ALA A 144 -15.00 -16.04 9.37
N ALA A 145 -14.76 -15.43 8.21
CA ALA A 145 -14.35 -14.03 8.10
C ALA A 145 -15.42 -13.06 8.62
N GLN A 146 -16.72 -13.38 8.45
CA GLN A 146 -17.81 -12.51 8.90
C GLN A 146 -17.84 -12.31 10.41
N ILE A 147 -17.32 -13.28 11.18
CA ILE A 147 -17.20 -13.17 12.64
C ILE A 147 -16.26 -12.02 13.04
N LEU A 148 -15.29 -11.67 12.18
CA LEU A 148 -14.29 -10.63 12.43
C LEU A 148 -14.76 -9.23 11.99
N VAL A 149 -15.88 -9.11 11.27
CA VAL A 149 -16.44 -7.82 10.88
C VAL A 149 -17.02 -7.12 12.11
N GLY A 150 -16.80 -5.81 12.23
CA GLY A 150 -17.19 -5.01 13.39
C GLY A 150 -16.00 -4.63 14.27
N HIS A 151 -16.26 -4.38 15.56
CA HIS A 151 -15.28 -3.86 16.51
C HIS A 151 -14.84 -4.94 17.50
N HIS A 152 -13.58 -5.36 17.39
CA HIS A 152 -13.03 -6.51 18.12
C HIS A 152 -11.63 -6.24 18.66
N ASP A 153 -11.21 -7.08 19.60
CA ASP A 153 -9.81 -7.20 20.02
C ASP A 153 -9.05 -8.12 19.06
N PHE A 154 -8.13 -7.55 18.29
CA PHE A 154 -7.32 -8.29 17.32
C PHE A 154 -5.95 -8.72 17.88
N THR A 155 -5.79 -8.85 19.20
CA THR A 155 -4.53 -9.26 19.83
C THR A 155 -3.95 -10.54 19.22
N THR A 156 -4.78 -11.54 18.93
CA THR A 156 -4.33 -12.81 18.31
C THR A 156 -3.79 -12.65 16.89
N PHE A 157 -4.22 -11.60 16.17
CA PHE A 157 -3.78 -11.31 14.80
C PHE A 157 -2.65 -10.28 14.75
N ARG A 158 -2.19 -9.82 15.91
CA ARG A 158 -1.20 -8.76 16.04
C ARG A 158 0.21 -9.35 16.13
N SER A 159 1.14 -8.83 15.33
CA SER A 159 2.56 -9.14 15.48
C SER A 159 3.09 -8.65 16.84
N ILE A 160 4.01 -9.41 17.45
CA ILE A 160 4.73 -9.02 18.68
C ILE A 160 5.48 -7.68 18.55
N HIS A 161 5.81 -7.27 17.32
CA HIS A 161 6.51 -6.02 17.04
C HIS A 161 5.56 -4.85 16.70
N CYS A 162 4.24 -5.08 16.76
CA CYS A 162 3.27 -4.04 16.42
C CYS A 162 3.30 -2.89 17.44
N GLN A 163 3.47 -1.66 16.94
CA GLN A 163 3.59 -0.45 17.74
C GLN A 163 2.24 0.27 17.96
N ALA A 164 1.12 -0.32 17.54
CA ALA A 164 -0.20 0.28 17.76
C ALA A 164 -0.53 0.40 19.26
N ALA A 165 -1.11 1.52 19.66
CA ALA A 165 -1.46 1.77 21.06
C ALA A 165 -2.56 0.83 21.59
N SER A 166 -3.42 0.33 20.72
CA SER A 166 -4.53 -0.56 21.07
C SER A 166 -4.71 -1.67 20.03
N PRO A 167 -5.01 -2.91 20.46
CA PRO A 167 -5.39 -4.00 19.57
C PRO A 167 -6.88 -3.93 19.15
N LEU A 168 -7.66 -3.02 19.75
CA LEU A 168 -9.06 -2.81 19.37
C LEU A 168 -9.15 -2.11 18.02
N LYS A 169 -9.80 -2.76 17.06
CA LYS A 169 -9.98 -2.25 15.69
C LYS A 169 -11.40 -2.48 15.20
N SER A 170 -11.82 -1.62 14.27
CA SER A 170 -13.06 -1.77 13.51
C SER A 170 -12.74 -2.21 12.09
N LEU A 171 -13.15 -3.44 11.74
CA LEU A 171 -13.10 -3.98 10.39
C LEU A 171 -14.46 -3.73 9.74
N ALA A 172 -14.47 -2.96 8.65
CA ALA A 172 -15.68 -2.61 7.94
C ALA A 172 -16.11 -3.72 6.96
N MET A 173 -15.14 -4.43 6.38
CA MET A 173 -15.38 -5.51 5.42
C MET A 173 -14.28 -6.55 5.52
N LEU A 174 -14.65 -7.82 5.39
CA LEU A 174 -13.74 -8.93 5.18
C LEU A 174 -14.39 -10.00 4.30
N ASP A 175 -14.22 -9.85 2.99
CA ASP A 175 -14.86 -10.72 2.01
C ASP A 175 -13.89 -11.73 1.43
N VAL A 176 -14.39 -12.92 1.13
CA VAL A 176 -13.65 -14.00 0.50
C VAL A 176 -14.45 -14.46 -0.71
N GLU A 177 -13.89 -14.28 -1.90
CA GLU A 177 -14.57 -14.56 -3.16
C GLU A 177 -13.75 -15.55 -3.99
N ARG A 178 -14.41 -16.57 -4.54
CA ARG A 178 -13.80 -17.51 -5.48
C ARG A 178 -14.25 -17.24 -6.91
N GLN A 179 -13.28 -17.25 -7.83
CA GLN A 179 -13.50 -17.28 -9.28
C GLN A 179 -12.61 -18.35 -9.90
N GLY A 180 -13.18 -19.52 -10.18
CA GLY A 180 -12.43 -20.69 -10.63
C GLY A 180 -11.35 -21.11 -9.63
N ASP A 181 -10.10 -21.10 -10.06
CA ASP A 181 -8.92 -21.42 -9.23
C ASP A 181 -8.34 -20.21 -8.50
N ARG A 182 -9.02 -19.05 -8.53
CA ARG A 182 -8.59 -17.81 -7.84
C ARG A 182 -9.48 -17.55 -6.64
N ILE A 183 -8.86 -17.11 -5.54
CA ILE A 183 -9.55 -16.60 -4.36
C ILE A 183 -8.99 -15.21 -4.05
N ALA A 184 -9.89 -14.25 -3.82
CA ALA A 184 -9.55 -12.92 -3.35
C ALA A 184 -10.08 -12.73 -1.93
N ILE A 185 -9.22 -12.27 -1.02
CA ILE A 185 -9.61 -11.81 0.31
C ILE A 185 -9.53 -10.30 0.31
N ARG A 186 -10.65 -9.62 0.56
CA ARG A 186 -10.73 -8.16 0.59
C ARG A 186 -10.98 -7.69 2.01
N ALA A 187 -10.14 -6.80 2.51
CA ALA A 187 -10.27 -6.26 3.85
C ALA A 187 -10.31 -4.74 3.81
N GLU A 188 -11.30 -4.14 4.47
CA GLU A 188 -11.40 -2.69 4.63
C GLU A 188 -11.56 -2.32 6.10
N ALA A 189 -10.72 -1.39 6.56
CA ALA A 189 -10.77 -0.89 7.93
C ALA A 189 -10.32 0.57 7.96
N ARG A 190 -10.70 1.29 9.03
CA ARG A 190 -10.14 2.61 9.29
C ARG A 190 -8.62 2.53 9.45
N SER A 191 -8.13 1.50 10.12
CA SER A 191 -6.71 1.16 10.28
C SER A 191 -6.58 -0.31 10.62
N PHE A 192 -5.47 -0.92 10.24
CA PHE A 192 -5.06 -2.25 10.68
C PHE A 192 -4.02 -2.12 11.80
#